data_AF-A0A4Q7KL83-F1
#
_entry.id   AF-A0A4Q7KL83-F1
#
_cell.length_a   1.000
_cell.length_b   1.000
_cell.length_c   1.000
_cell.angle_alpha   90.00
_cell.angle_beta   90.00
_cell.angle_gamma   90.00
#
_symmetry.space_group_name_H-M   'P 1'
#
loop_
_entity.id
_entity.type
_entity.pdbx_description
1 polymer ?
#
loop_
_entity_poly.entity_id
_entity_poly.type
_entity_poly.pdbx_seq_one_letter_code
_entity_poly.pdbx_strand_id
1 'polypeptide(L)'
;MSILALTLTAAAIGLPATAAPAMPIGVPVPVSNTAQYRMTVPLLGTTLIDVKTTAVVTPPLFVGGTLHVAKLRQSMTLPPSVVQGLRLVGATKVEISGGPGLVAYPGIHMPIPIPCGTTSFPLTALPESGPATLTAAARDCQRVVIPHSGVTSLGVDFAFDATVTARKSDDTLTELGVFTTPCYHESTSPWLLLEFHVLGISR
;
A
#
# COMPACT_ATOMS: atom_id res chain seq x y z
N MET A 1 68.81 4.73 -32.14
CA MET A 1 67.33 4.80 -32.12
C MET A 1 66.83 3.75 -31.13
N SER A 2 66.58 4.16 -29.89
CA SER A 2 65.92 3.34 -28.88
C SER A 2 64.54 3.93 -28.64
N ILE A 3 63.49 3.13 -28.80
CA ILE A 3 62.13 3.50 -28.37
C ILE A 3 61.60 2.36 -27.52
N LEU A 4 61.27 2.73 -26.28
CA LEU A 4 60.70 1.96 -25.18
C LEU A 4 59.35 1.33 -25.57
N ALA A 5 59.13 0.09 -25.12
CA ALA A 5 57.81 -0.53 -25.05
C ALA A 5 57.14 -0.15 -23.71
N LEU A 6 55.96 0.46 -23.78
CA LEU A 6 55.13 0.82 -22.64
C LEU A 6 54.01 -0.23 -22.49
N THR A 7 54.04 -1.02 -21.42
CA THR A 7 52.97 -1.95 -21.07
C THR A 7 51.91 -1.24 -20.22
N LEU A 8 50.66 -1.20 -20.70
CA LEU A 8 49.51 -0.73 -19.95
C LEU A 8 48.90 -1.88 -19.13
N THR A 9 48.96 -1.79 -17.81
CA THR A 9 48.23 -2.67 -16.89
C THR A 9 46.95 -1.95 -16.44
N ALA A 10 45.79 -2.43 -16.88
CA ALA A 10 44.49 -1.93 -16.43
C ALA A 10 44.08 -2.64 -15.12
N ALA A 11 44.06 -1.90 -14.01
CA ALA A 11 43.50 -2.38 -12.75
C ALA A 11 41.99 -2.05 -12.70
N ALA A 12 41.15 -3.07 -12.85
CA ALA A 12 39.71 -2.95 -12.64
C ALA A 12 39.43 -2.85 -11.14
N ILE A 13 38.98 -1.67 -10.68
CA ILE A 13 38.53 -1.43 -9.31
C ILE A 13 37.13 -2.03 -9.18
N GLY A 14 37.00 -3.20 -8.57
CA GLY A 14 35.72 -3.79 -8.22
C GLY A 14 35.06 -3.01 -7.08
N LEU A 15 33.89 -2.41 -7.34
CA LEU A 15 33.03 -1.91 -6.27
C LEU A 15 32.42 -3.11 -5.51
N PRO A 16 32.41 -3.10 -4.17
CA PRO A 16 31.65 -4.10 -3.41
C PRO A 16 30.16 -3.86 -3.63
N ALA A 17 29.47 -4.86 -4.19
CA ALA A 17 28.02 -4.93 -4.16
C ALA A 17 27.59 -5.07 -2.70
N THR A 18 26.99 -4.02 -2.13
CA THR A 18 26.32 -4.06 -0.84
C THR A 18 25.09 -4.95 -0.98
N ALA A 19 25.24 -6.23 -0.61
CA ALA A 19 24.12 -7.13 -0.44
C ALA A 19 23.19 -6.54 0.62
N ALA A 20 21.92 -6.32 0.25
CA ALA A 20 20.88 -5.97 1.20
C ALA A 20 20.83 -7.04 2.31
N PRO A 21 20.67 -6.65 3.60
CA PRO A 21 20.61 -7.62 4.68
C PRO A 21 19.44 -8.59 4.44
N ALA A 22 19.77 -9.87 4.30
CA ALA A 22 18.78 -10.94 4.20
C ALA A 22 17.95 -10.97 5.50
N MET A 23 16.68 -10.58 5.42
CA MET A 23 15.78 -10.62 6.57
C MET A 23 15.48 -12.07 6.96
N PRO A 24 15.28 -12.37 8.26
CA PRO A 24 14.99 -13.72 8.72
C PRO A 24 13.64 -14.21 8.16
N ILE A 25 13.70 -15.33 7.44
CA ILE A 25 12.60 -15.91 6.68
C ILE A 25 11.72 -16.76 7.62
N GLY A 26 10.39 -16.72 7.45
CA GLY A 26 9.45 -17.43 8.34
C GLY A 26 9.20 -16.76 9.70
N VAL A 27 9.79 -15.58 9.93
CA VAL A 27 9.56 -14.77 11.13
C VAL A 27 8.53 -13.69 10.82
N PRO A 28 7.59 -13.37 11.73
CA PRO A 28 6.69 -12.24 11.57
C PRO A 28 7.45 -10.91 11.53
N VAL A 29 7.32 -10.16 10.43
CA VAL A 29 7.95 -8.87 10.20
C VAL A 29 6.89 -7.76 10.25
N PRO A 30 6.99 -6.77 11.15
CA PRO A 30 6.13 -5.60 11.11
C PRO A 30 6.50 -4.72 9.90
N VAL A 31 5.49 -4.30 9.16
CA VAL A 31 5.64 -3.45 7.95
C VAL A 31 4.79 -2.20 8.08
N SER A 32 5.25 -1.10 7.50
CA SER A 32 4.54 0.17 7.45
C SER A 32 4.93 0.92 6.19
N ASN A 33 3.94 1.42 5.46
CA ASN A 33 4.13 2.26 4.29
C ASN A 33 3.01 3.31 4.25
N THR A 34 3.31 4.50 3.74
CA THR A 34 2.30 5.51 3.40
C THR A 34 2.35 5.75 1.91
N ALA A 35 1.26 5.39 1.23
CA ALA A 35 1.09 5.56 -0.21
C ALA A 35 0.05 6.65 -0.49
N GLN A 36 0.22 7.36 -1.60
CA GLN A 36 -0.66 8.42 -2.06
C GLN A 36 -1.56 7.90 -3.17
N TYR A 37 -2.83 8.28 -3.11
CA TYR A 37 -3.81 7.95 -4.13
C TYR A 37 -4.51 9.20 -4.63
N ARG A 38 -4.70 9.27 -5.94
CA ARG A 38 -5.61 10.21 -6.61
C ARG A 38 -7.03 9.69 -6.48
N MET A 39 -7.87 10.46 -5.80
CA MET A 39 -9.29 10.19 -5.63
C MET A 39 -10.10 11.33 -6.24
N THR A 40 -11.09 11.03 -7.08
CA THR A 40 -11.96 12.08 -7.66
C THR A 40 -13.16 12.30 -6.76
N VAL A 41 -13.24 13.46 -6.12
CA VAL A 41 -14.39 13.83 -5.28
C VAL A 41 -15.35 14.68 -6.12
N PRO A 42 -16.66 14.37 -6.15
CA PRO A 42 -17.64 15.19 -6.83
C PRO A 42 -17.53 16.65 -6.39
N LEU A 43 -17.62 17.58 -7.36
CA LEU A 43 -17.51 19.04 -7.17
C LEU A 43 -16.12 19.58 -6.75
N LEU A 44 -15.25 18.76 -6.16
CA LEU A 44 -13.90 19.16 -5.74
C LEU A 44 -12.79 18.71 -6.72
N GLY A 45 -13.11 17.79 -7.63
CA GLY A 45 -12.17 17.25 -8.61
C GLY A 45 -11.23 16.22 -8.01
N THR A 46 -10.10 16.00 -8.68
CA THR A 46 -9.11 15.00 -8.26
C THR A 46 -8.21 15.56 -7.17
N THR A 47 -8.12 14.83 -6.07
CA THR A 47 -7.30 15.18 -4.90
C THR A 47 -6.38 14.04 -4.51
N LEU A 48 -5.30 14.34 -3.80
CA LEU A 48 -4.41 13.34 -3.23
C LEU A 48 -4.85 13.02 -1.80
N ILE A 49 -4.98 11.75 -1.50
CA ILE A 49 -5.18 11.22 -0.15
C ILE A 49 -3.97 10.38 0.23
N ASP A 50 -3.60 10.43 1.51
CA ASP A 50 -2.56 9.54 2.05
C ASP A 50 -3.23 8.32 2.66
N VAL A 51 -2.75 7.13 2.32
CA VAL A 51 -3.17 5.86 2.94
C VAL A 51 -1.96 5.22 3.59
N LYS A 52 -1.90 5.28 4.92
CA LYS A 52 -0.91 4.57 5.72
C LYS A 52 -1.38 3.15 5.96
N THR A 53 -0.63 2.19 5.47
CA THR A 53 -0.87 0.75 5.66
C THR A 53 0.16 0.18 6.62
N THR A 54 -0.28 -0.49 7.68
CA THR A 54 0.56 -1.24 8.61
C THR A 54 0.09 -2.67 8.74
N ALA A 55 1.01 -3.61 8.89
CA ALA A 55 0.69 -5.03 9.01
C ALA A 55 1.84 -5.79 9.70
N VAL A 56 1.59 -7.05 10.01
CA VAL A 56 2.62 -8.03 10.35
C VAL A 56 2.61 -9.11 9.28
N VAL A 57 3.71 -9.28 8.58
CA VAL A 57 3.84 -10.18 7.44
C VAL A 57 4.74 -11.34 7.83
N THR A 58 4.27 -12.56 7.61
CA THR A 58 5.08 -13.78 7.76
C THR A 58 5.29 -14.38 6.38
N PRO A 59 6.48 -14.15 5.76
CA PRO A 59 6.78 -14.67 4.44
C PRO A 59 7.06 -16.19 4.48
N PRO A 60 6.72 -16.94 3.41
CA PRO A 60 7.08 -18.34 3.32
C PRO A 60 8.58 -18.53 3.09
N LEU A 61 9.13 -19.64 3.61
CA LEU A 61 10.52 -20.01 3.39
C LEU A 61 10.76 -20.68 2.04
N PHE A 62 9.86 -21.58 1.65
CA PHE A 62 10.00 -22.39 0.45
C PHE A 62 8.87 -22.13 -0.53
N VAL A 63 9.14 -22.42 -1.80
CA VAL A 63 8.12 -22.50 -2.85
C VAL A 63 6.96 -23.40 -2.39
N GLY A 64 5.74 -22.97 -2.66
CA GLY A 64 4.52 -23.65 -2.22
C GLY A 64 4.13 -23.34 -0.76
N GLY A 65 4.97 -22.62 -0.02
CA GLY A 65 4.62 -22.10 1.30
C GLY A 65 3.60 -20.96 1.22
N THR A 66 2.94 -20.69 2.35
CA THR A 66 1.92 -19.65 2.44
C THR A 66 2.45 -18.35 3.03
N LEU A 67 2.23 -17.24 2.32
CA LEU A 67 2.31 -15.89 2.85
C LEU A 67 1.13 -15.62 3.79
N HIS A 68 1.42 -15.10 4.97
CA HIS A 68 0.41 -14.71 5.95
C HIS A 68 0.57 -13.24 6.31
N VAL A 69 -0.56 -12.51 6.29
CA VAL A 69 -0.62 -11.11 6.74
C VAL A 69 -1.60 -11.03 7.91
N ALA A 70 -1.14 -10.47 9.01
CA ALA A 70 -1.90 -10.30 10.24
C ALA A 70 -1.88 -8.83 10.68
N LYS A 71 -2.86 -8.45 11.52
CA LYS A 71 -2.95 -7.10 12.11
C LYS A 71 -2.92 -5.97 11.08
N LEU A 72 -3.48 -6.22 9.88
CA LEU A 72 -3.57 -5.21 8.84
C LEU A 72 -4.43 -4.04 9.31
N ARG A 73 -3.86 -2.84 9.29
CA ARG A 73 -4.52 -1.57 9.59
C ARG A 73 -4.25 -0.59 8.47
N GLN A 74 -5.26 0.20 8.16
CA GLN A 74 -5.18 1.26 7.18
C GLN A 74 -5.67 2.56 7.79
N SER A 75 -4.98 3.64 7.49
CA SER A 75 -5.32 4.98 7.93
C SER A 75 -5.38 5.88 6.71
N MET A 76 -6.57 6.35 6.37
CA MET A 76 -6.80 7.24 5.23
C MET A 76 -6.88 8.68 5.73
N THR A 77 -6.03 9.55 5.20
CA THR A 77 -6.01 10.97 5.53
C THR A 77 -6.61 11.78 4.39
N LEU A 78 -7.74 12.43 4.67
CA LEU A 78 -8.35 13.39 3.76
C LEU A 78 -7.67 14.75 3.93
N PRO A 79 -7.26 15.42 2.84
CA PRO A 79 -6.63 16.73 2.93
C PRO A 79 -7.66 17.80 3.36
N PRO A 80 -7.18 18.96 3.87
CA PRO A 80 -8.07 20.04 4.34
C PRO A 80 -9.09 20.52 3.30
N SER A 81 -8.73 20.53 2.02
CA SER A 81 -9.62 20.95 0.93
C SER A 81 -10.82 20.01 0.77
N VAL A 82 -10.62 18.70 0.94
CA VAL A 82 -11.69 17.70 0.91
C VAL A 82 -12.59 17.86 2.13
N VAL A 83 -12.00 18.01 3.33
CA VAL A 83 -12.76 18.24 4.55
C VAL A 83 -13.61 19.51 4.43
N GLN A 84 -13.02 20.60 3.94
CA GLN A 84 -13.75 21.86 3.73
C GLN A 84 -14.87 21.70 2.70
N GLY A 85 -14.61 21.04 1.58
CA GLY A 85 -15.63 20.79 0.56
C GLY A 85 -16.80 19.94 1.06
N LEU A 86 -16.53 18.90 1.84
CA LEU A 86 -17.56 18.10 2.52
C LEU A 86 -18.37 18.95 3.51
N ARG A 87 -17.73 19.85 4.25
CA ARG A 87 -18.43 20.76 5.16
C ARG A 87 -19.31 21.79 4.45
N LEU A 88 -18.91 22.26 3.26
CA LEU A 88 -19.70 23.21 2.47
C LEU A 88 -21.05 22.61 2.04
N VAL A 89 -21.13 21.29 1.86
CA VAL A 89 -22.39 20.58 1.59
C VAL A 89 -23.09 20.08 2.88
N GLY A 90 -22.66 20.58 4.04
CA GLY A 90 -23.26 20.29 5.34
C GLY A 90 -22.79 18.99 6.01
N ALA A 91 -21.73 18.33 5.53
CA ALA A 91 -21.20 17.13 6.18
C ALA A 91 -20.50 17.47 7.50
N THR A 92 -20.83 16.75 8.56
CA THR A 92 -20.12 16.79 9.85
C THR A 92 -19.49 15.45 10.20
N LYS A 93 -19.90 14.36 9.53
CA LYS A 93 -19.33 13.03 9.65
C LYS A 93 -19.13 12.41 8.27
N VAL A 94 -18.15 11.54 8.15
CA VAL A 94 -17.86 10.79 6.93
C VAL A 94 -17.59 9.33 7.25
N GLU A 95 -18.09 8.45 6.39
CA GLU A 95 -17.81 7.02 6.38
C GLU A 95 -17.27 6.66 5.00
N ILE A 96 -16.26 5.79 4.95
CA ILE A 96 -15.65 5.36 3.69
C ILE A 96 -15.57 3.84 3.69
N SER A 97 -16.10 3.19 2.66
CA SER A 97 -15.84 1.77 2.40
C SER A 97 -15.00 1.61 1.15
N GLY A 98 -14.12 0.62 1.14
CA GLY A 98 -13.08 0.49 0.14
C GLY A 98 -11.75 1.08 0.62
N GLY A 99 -10.66 0.47 0.18
CA GLY A 99 -9.29 0.80 0.52
C GLY A 99 -8.35 -0.05 -0.35
N PRO A 100 -7.05 0.28 -0.42
CA PRO A 100 -6.16 -0.49 -1.25
C PRO A 100 -6.00 -1.90 -0.70
N GLY A 101 -6.09 -2.90 -1.56
CA GLY A 101 -5.77 -4.27 -1.22
C GLY A 101 -4.28 -4.46 -0.98
N LEU A 102 -3.88 -5.71 -0.71
CA LEU A 102 -2.48 -6.12 -0.73
C LEU A 102 -2.24 -7.06 -1.90
N VAL A 103 -1.08 -6.91 -2.54
CA VAL A 103 -0.69 -7.71 -3.71
C VAL A 103 0.75 -8.17 -3.55
N ALA A 104 0.99 -9.46 -3.79
CA ALA A 104 2.32 -10.05 -3.86
C ALA A 104 2.76 -10.20 -5.33
N TYR A 105 3.99 -9.83 -5.62
CA TYR A 105 4.63 -9.90 -6.94
C TYR A 105 5.84 -10.82 -6.84
N PRO A 106 5.69 -12.14 -7.09
CA PRO A 106 6.82 -13.05 -7.13
C PRO A 106 7.61 -12.83 -8.43
N GLY A 107 8.73 -12.10 -8.38
CA GLY A 107 9.56 -11.79 -9.55
C GLY A 107 8.78 -11.09 -10.67
N ILE A 108 8.93 -11.58 -11.90
CA ILE A 108 8.23 -11.10 -13.11
C ILE A 108 6.87 -11.79 -13.34
N HIS A 109 6.41 -12.59 -12.38
CA HIS A 109 5.19 -13.38 -12.53
C HIS A 109 3.92 -12.55 -12.23
N MET A 110 2.77 -13.15 -12.52
CA MET A 110 1.46 -12.53 -12.34
C MET A 110 1.26 -12.08 -10.87
N PRO A 111 0.74 -10.86 -10.63
CA PRO A 111 0.39 -10.40 -9.30
C PRO A 111 -0.60 -11.35 -8.63
N ILE A 112 -0.37 -11.64 -7.35
CA ILE A 112 -1.24 -12.48 -6.55
C ILE A 112 -1.92 -11.58 -5.51
N PRO A 113 -3.23 -11.31 -5.66
CA PRO A 113 -3.97 -10.52 -4.67
C PRO A 113 -4.05 -11.30 -3.35
N ILE A 114 -4.04 -10.58 -2.23
CA ILE A 114 -4.19 -11.11 -0.88
C ILE A 114 -5.55 -10.67 -0.35
N PRO A 115 -6.58 -11.53 -0.38
CA PRO A 115 -7.91 -11.15 0.08
C PRO A 115 -7.90 -10.86 1.58
N CYS A 116 -8.19 -9.61 1.96
CA CYS A 116 -8.27 -9.17 3.36
C CYS A 116 -9.68 -8.75 3.79
N GLY A 117 -10.68 -9.09 2.97
CA GLY A 117 -12.05 -8.56 3.08
C GLY A 117 -12.15 -7.11 2.61
N THR A 118 -13.34 -6.53 2.74
CA THR A 118 -13.58 -5.12 2.40
C THR A 118 -13.12 -4.23 3.55
N THR A 119 -12.18 -3.32 3.29
CA THR A 119 -11.82 -2.28 4.26
C THR A 119 -12.99 -1.33 4.45
N SER A 120 -13.46 -1.17 5.68
CA SER A 120 -14.49 -0.19 6.05
C SER A 120 -13.94 0.74 7.11
N PHE A 121 -13.86 2.02 6.78
CA PHE A 121 -13.52 3.10 7.69
C PHE A 121 -14.82 3.57 8.36
N PRO A 122 -14.92 3.42 9.70
CA PRO A 122 -16.15 3.73 10.41
C PRO A 122 -16.48 5.22 10.34
N LEU A 123 -17.75 5.53 10.63
CA LEU A 123 -18.24 6.90 10.70
C LEU A 123 -17.36 7.75 11.63
N THR A 124 -16.71 8.75 11.05
CA THR A 124 -15.71 9.60 11.70
C THR A 124 -16.16 11.06 11.63
N ALA A 125 -16.05 11.81 12.73
CA ALA A 125 -16.36 13.23 12.75
C ALA A 125 -15.33 14.02 11.91
N LEU A 126 -15.82 14.93 11.07
CA LEU A 126 -14.98 15.85 10.33
C LEU A 126 -14.59 17.03 11.24
N PRO A 127 -13.30 17.40 11.31
CA PRO A 127 -12.88 18.56 12.07
C PRO A 127 -13.43 19.84 11.44
N GLU A 128 -13.45 20.94 12.19
CA GLU A 128 -13.91 22.24 11.66
C GLU A 128 -12.98 22.79 10.58
N SER A 129 -11.68 22.52 10.71
CA SER A 129 -10.64 22.83 9.73
C SER A 129 -9.50 21.81 9.82
N GLY A 130 -8.68 21.74 8.77
CA GLY A 130 -7.54 20.83 8.70
C GLY A 130 -7.89 19.43 8.16
N PRO A 131 -6.91 18.50 8.16
CA PRO A 131 -7.09 17.16 7.61
C PRO A 131 -7.92 16.28 8.54
N ALA A 132 -8.60 15.28 7.97
CA ALA A 132 -9.31 14.25 8.72
C ALA A 132 -8.62 12.90 8.52
N THR A 133 -8.40 12.15 9.60
CA THR A 133 -7.81 10.80 9.53
C THR A 133 -8.84 9.76 9.93
N LEU A 134 -9.14 8.84 9.03
CA LEU A 134 -10.00 7.69 9.28
C LEU A 134 -9.14 6.44 9.43
N THR A 135 -9.48 5.55 10.35
CA THR A 135 -8.73 4.31 10.57
C THR A 135 -9.61 3.08 10.46
N ALA A 136 -9.11 2.05 9.79
CA ALA A 136 -9.75 0.76 9.64
C ALA A 136 -8.78 -0.35 10.03
N ALA A 137 -9.32 -1.44 10.57
CA ALA A 137 -8.58 -2.68 10.78
C ALA A 137 -9.26 -3.77 9.94
N ALA A 138 -8.47 -4.54 9.19
CA ALA A 138 -9.00 -5.72 8.51
C ALA A 138 -9.24 -6.83 9.54
N ARG A 139 -10.28 -7.64 9.32
CA ARG A 139 -10.66 -8.71 10.26
C ARG A 139 -9.66 -9.86 10.24
N ASP A 140 -9.20 -10.29 9.07
CA ASP A 140 -8.06 -11.19 8.85
C ASP A 140 -7.80 -11.34 7.34
N CYS A 141 -6.54 -11.48 6.93
CA CYS A 141 -6.19 -11.76 5.53
C CYS A 141 -6.10 -13.27 5.27
N GLN A 142 -6.64 -13.69 4.13
CA GLN A 142 -6.47 -15.05 3.64
C GLN A 142 -4.99 -15.34 3.38
N ARG A 143 -4.59 -16.59 3.68
CA ARG A 143 -3.24 -17.06 3.36
C ARG A 143 -3.13 -17.33 1.88
N VAL A 144 -2.01 -16.94 1.29
CA VAL A 144 -1.78 -17.05 -0.15
C VAL A 144 -0.54 -17.89 -0.40
N VAL A 145 -0.62 -18.85 -1.31
CA VAL A 145 0.54 -19.69 -1.69
C VAL A 145 1.45 -18.89 -2.63
N ILE A 146 2.76 -18.91 -2.36
CA ILE A 146 3.75 -18.33 -3.27
C ILE A 146 4.35 -19.45 -4.14
N PRO A 147 4.05 -19.48 -5.45
CA PRO A 147 4.36 -20.64 -6.30
C PRO A 147 5.78 -20.64 -6.89
N HIS A 148 6.54 -19.56 -6.71
CA HIS A 148 7.84 -19.39 -7.35
C HIS A 148 8.93 -18.98 -6.35
N SER A 149 10.15 -19.45 -6.60
CA SER A 149 11.34 -19.06 -5.84
C SER A 149 11.88 -17.73 -6.35
N GLY A 150 12.72 -17.09 -5.54
CA GLY A 150 13.34 -15.82 -5.86
C GLY A 150 12.76 -14.67 -5.03
N VAL A 151 13.04 -13.45 -5.47
CA VAL A 151 12.56 -12.23 -4.82
C VAL A 151 11.06 -12.07 -5.03
N THR A 152 10.33 -11.85 -3.94
CA THR A 152 8.91 -11.51 -3.95
C THR A 152 8.72 -10.15 -3.28
N SER A 153 8.04 -9.25 -3.98
CA SER A 153 7.68 -7.93 -3.47
C SER A 153 6.23 -7.96 -2.99
N LEU A 154 5.96 -7.49 -1.78
CA LEU A 154 4.63 -7.29 -1.24
C LEU A 154 4.36 -5.79 -1.17
N GLY A 155 3.21 -5.35 -1.66
CA GLY A 155 2.82 -3.95 -1.58
C GLY A 155 1.31 -3.74 -1.56
N VAL A 156 0.93 -2.47 -1.53
CA VAL A 156 -0.47 -2.04 -1.65
C VAL A 156 -0.91 -2.11 -3.12
N ASP A 157 -2.21 -2.36 -3.34
CA ASP A 157 -2.79 -2.37 -4.67
C ASP A 157 -2.73 -0.98 -5.34
N PHE A 158 -2.60 -0.95 -6.66
CA PHE A 158 -2.47 0.28 -7.43
C PHE A 158 -3.81 0.97 -7.69
N ALA A 159 -4.93 0.27 -7.51
CA ALA A 159 -6.25 0.85 -7.67
C ALA A 159 -7.25 0.22 -6.70
N PHE A 160 -8.26 0.99 -6.31
CA PHE A 160 -9.43 0.51 -5.59
C PHE A 160 -10.60 1.47 -5.78
N ASP A 161 -11.82 0.99 -5.60
CA ASP A 161 -13.00 1.86 -5.54
C ASP A 161 -13.29 2.22 -4.08
N ALA A 162 -13.52 3.51 -3.83
CA ALA A 162 -13.94 4.03 -2.54
C ALA A 162 -15.40 4.50 -2.63
N THR A 163 -16.25 4.00 -1.75
CA THR A 163 -17.60 4.53 -1.53
C THR A 163 -17.58 5.45 -0.33
N VAL A 164 -17.92 6.72 -0.55
CA VAL A 164 -17.95 7.75 0.46
C VAL A 164 -19.40 8.05 0.82
N THR A 165 -19.69 8.03 2.11
CA THR A 165 -20.99 8.41 2.68
C THR A 165 -20.80 9.62 3.58
N ALA A 166 -21.34 10.77 3.16
CA ALA A 166 -21.28 12.01 3.93
C ALA A 166 -22.58 12.22 4.69
N ARG A 167 -22.48 12.51 5.99
CA ARG A 167 -23.64 12.71 6.89
C ARG A 167 -23.60 14.05 7.59
N LYS A 168 -24.79 14.59 7.86
CA LYS A 168 -25.02 15.75 8.71
C LYS A 168 -24.93 15.37 10.19
N SER A 169 -25.09 16.36 11.08
CA SER A 169 -25.04 16.13 12.54
C SER A 169 -26.21 15.27 13.07
N ASP A 170 -27.33 15.26 12.37
CA ASP A 170 -28.53 14.45 12.67
C ASP A 170 -28.47 13.03 12.05
N ASP A 171 -27.30 12.61 11.57
CA ASP A 171 -27.02 11.35 10.88
C ASP A 171 -27.77 11.15 9.54
N THR A 172 -28.52 12.14 9.06
CA THR A 172 -29.07 12.12 7.69
C THR A 172 -27.99 12.33 6.64
N LEU A 173 -28.24 11.91 5.40
CA LEU A 173 -27.32 12.12 4.28
C LEU A 173 -27.22 13.61 3.93
N THR A 174 -26.04 14.04 3.46
CA THR A 174 -25.91 15.33 2.79
C THR A 174 -26.51 15.28 1.39
N GLU A 175 -26.57 16.42 0.70
CA GLU A 175 -27.04 16.48 -0.70
C GLU A 175 -26.10 15.74 -1.66
N LEU A 176 -24.84 15.49 -1.27
CA LEU A 176 -23.94 14.61 -2.03
C LEU A 176 -24.32 13.14 -1.94
N GLY A 177 -25.12 12.75 -0.94
CA GLY A 177 -25.55 11.37 -0.73
C GLY A 177 -24.38 10.39 -0.54
N VAL A 178 -24.49 9.25 -1.22
CA VAL A 178 -23.47 8.21 -1.28
C VAL A 178 -22.91 8.17 -2.69
N PHE A 179 -21.60 8.26 -2.84
CA PHE A 179 -20.96 8.18 -4.15
C PHE A 179 -19.78 7.21 -4.12
N THR A 180 -19.53 6.56 -5.26
CA THR A 180 -18.34 5.70 -5.45
C THR A 180 -17.38 6.41 -6.38
N THR A 181 -16.10 6.38 -6.04
CA THR A 181 -15.03 7.00 -6.81
C THR A 181 -13.85 6.06 -6.94
N PRO A 182 -13.26 5.95 -8.14
CA PRO A 182 -12.04 5.19 -8.32
C PRO A 182 -10.85 5.96 -7.73
N CYS A 183 -10.00 5.23 -7.01
CA CYS A 183 -8.75 5.71 -6.46
C CYS A 183 -7.59 5.05 -7.19
N TYR A 184 -6.63 5.86 -7.64
CA TYR A 184 -5.44 5.38 -8.36
C TYR A 184 -4.17 5.79 -7.63
N HIS A 185 -3.24 4.86 -7.48
CA HIS A 185 -1.96 5.10 -6.84
C HIS A 185 -1.15 6.17 -7.60
N GLU A 186 -0.53 7.08 -6.86
CA GLU A 186 0.32 8.11 -7.41
C GLU A 186 1.68 7.52 -7.83
N SER A 187 2.09 7.72 -9.08
CA SER A 187 3.27 7.05 -9.66
C SER A 187 4.58 7.27 -8.91
N THR A 188 4.72 8.38 -8.20
CA THR A 188 5.91 8.73 -7.42
C THR A 188 5.84 8.26 -5.96
N SER A 189 4.69 7.71 -5.53
CA SER A 189 4.48 7.27 -4.15
C SER A 189 5.06 5.87 -3.92
N PRO A 190 5.59 5.57 -2.72
CA PRO A 190 6.11 4.23 -2.45
C PRO A 190 4.95 3.24 -2.27
N TRP A 191 4.91 2.17 -3.06
CA TRP A 191 3.89 1.11 -2.95
C TRP A 191 4.37 -0.13 -2.17
N LEU A 192 5.70 -0.31 -2.06
CA LEU A 192 6.34 -1.48 -1.47
C LEU A 192 6.22 -1.48 0.06
N LEU A 193 5.78 -2.60 0.62
CA LEU A 193 5.72 -2.86 2.06
C LEU A 193 6.89 -3.72 2.52
N LEU A 194 7.21 -4.77 1.77
CA LEU A 194 8.26 -5.73 2.10
C LEU A 194 8.78 -6.41 0.85
N GLU A 195 10.08 -6.67 0.82
CA GLU A 195 10.69 -7.59 -0.12
C GLU A 195 11.28 -8.77 0.64
N PHE A 196 11.06 -9.99 0.14
CA PHE A 196 11.58 -11.21 0.76
C PHE A 196 11.95 -12.25 -0.29
N HIS A 197 12.85 -13.17 0.08
CA HIS A 197 13.33 -14.21 -0.82
C HIS A 197 12.70 -15.57 -0.49
N VAL A 198 12.15 -16.23 -1.51
CA VAL A 198 11.57 -17.58 -1.40
C VAL A 198 12.56 -18.60 -1.95
N LEU A 199 12.90 -19.61 -1.17
CA LEU A 199 13.86 -20.63 -1.58
C LEU A 199 13.19 -21.70 -2.46
N GLY A 200 13.91 -22.14 -3.49
CA GLY A 200 13.54 -23.33 -4.26
C GLY A 200 13.65 -24.59 -3.40
N ILE A 201 12.82 -25.58 -3.67
CA ILE A 201 13.01 -26.92 -3.10
C ILE A 201 14.05 -27.62 -3.96
N SER A 202 15.29 -27.73 -3.49
CA SER A 202 16.26 -28.65 -4.10
C SER A 202 15.79 -30.07 -3.79
N ARG A 203 15.42 -30.82 -4.83
CA ARG A 203 15.27 -32.28 -4.73
C ARG A 203 16.64 -32.94 -4.76
#